data_AF-A0AAU0KCF0-F1
#
_entry.id   AF-A0AAU0KCF0-F1
#
_cell.length_a   1.000
_cell.length_b   1.000
_cell.length_c   1.000
_cell.angle_alpha   90.00
_cell.angle_beta   90.00
_cell.angle_gamma   90.00
#
_symmetry.space_group_name_H-M   'P 1'
#
loop_
_entity.id
_entity.type
_entity.pdbx_description
1 polymer ?
#
loop_
_entity_poly.entity_id
_entity_poly.type
_entity_poly.pdbx_seq_one_letter_code
_entity_poly.pdbx_strand_id
1 'polypeptide(L)'
;MGVLREELRRNLMNAGAVLVGYASLAGNEKLPYPALTQAVSYAVRLEPADGSVWAYARAYFEAGDKVELLAEHVKACLRRYGFAGEVMPKAYMDGETPVTEFPDQTAAAAAGLAERNGDGLMTAPEFGVNVRFGTVFTDATWKKTE
;
A
#
# COMPACT_ATOMS: atom_id res chain seq x y z
N MET A 1 -9.16 18.96 0.29
CA MET A 1 -8.68 17.56 0.16
C MET A 1 -8.07 17.22 -1.20
N GLY A 2 -8.49 17.85 -2.32
CA GLY A 2 -7.79 17.67 -3.61
C GLY A 2 -6.28 17.96 -3.52
N VAL A 3 -5.91 19.05 -2.85
CA VAL A 3 -4.49 19.43 -2.65
C VAL A 3 -3.67 18.35 -1.94
N LEU A 4 -4.19 17.76 -0.85
CA LEU A 4 -3.52 16.67 -0.12
C LEU A 4 -3.33 15.43 -1.01
N ARG A 5 -4.37 15.01 -1.75
CA ARG A 5 -4.29 13.86 -2.67
C ARG A 5 -3.28 14.11 -3.79
N GLU A 6 -3.28 15.30 -4.37
CA GLU A 6 -2.31 15.63 -5.42
C GLU A 6 -0.88 15.70 -4.87
N GLU A 7 -0.67 16.25 -3.67
CA GLU A 7 0.65 16.27 -3.04
C GLU A 7 1.14 14.86 -2.69
N LEU A 8 0.29 14.02 -2.08
CA LEU A 8 0.61 12.61 -1.79
C LEU A 8 0.97 11.86 -3.07
N ARG A 9 0.14 11.98 -4.11
CA ARG A 9 0.39 11.33 -5.41
C ARG A 9 1.72 11.79 -5.98
N ARG A 10 1.94 13.10 -6.08
CA ARG A 10 3.19 13.66 -6.62
C ARG A 10 4.41 13.20 -5.82
N ASN A 11 4.35 13.27 -4.49
CA ASN A 11 5.47 12.89 -3.62
C ASN A 11 5.80 11.39 -3.75
N LEU A 12 4.78 10.54 -3.74
CA LEU A 12 4.94 9.09 -3.92
C LEU A 12 5.51 8.73 -5.29
N MET A 13 4.98 9.31 -6.36
CA MET A 13 5.47 9.06 -7.72
C MET A 13 6.93 9.54 -7.87
N ASN A 14 7.26 10.73 -7.35
CA ASN A 14 8.62 11.26 -7.38
C ASN A 14 9.60 10.42 -6.54
N ALA A 15 9.14 9.83 -5.45
CA ALA A 15 9.93 8.92 -4.62
C ALA A 15 9.96 7.47 -5.17
N GLY A 16 9.31 7.23 -6.31
CA GLY A 16 9.43 6.01 -7.10
C GLY A 16 8.36 4.96 -6.83
N ALA A 17 7.17 5.36 -6.38
CA ALA A 17 5.97 4.58 -6.58
C ALA A 17 5.60 4.57 -8.08
N VAL A 18 5.05 3.45 -8.56
CA VAL A 18 4.54 3.30 -9.93
C VAL A 18 3.02 3.39 -10.02
N LEU A 19 2.33 3.14 -8.91
CA LEU A 19 0.89 3.32 -8.78
C LEU A 19 0.58 4.00 -7.45
N VAL A 20 -0.47 4.82 -7.43
CA VAL A 20 -1.02 5.44 -6.21
C VAL A 20 -2.53 5.48 -6.32
N GLY A 21 -3.20 5.03 -5.26
CA GLY A 21 -4.64 4.87 -5.18
C GLY A 21 -5.16 5.25 -3.79
N TYR A 22 -6.45 5.57 -3.75
CA TYR A 22 -7.13 6.04 -2.55
C TYR A 22 -8.43 5.28 -2.40
N ALA A 23 -8.73 4.80 -1.19
CA ALA A 23 -9.95 4.05 -0.92
C ALA A 23 -10.56 4.43 0.42
N SER A 24 -11.89 4.36 0.49
CA SER A 24 -12.61 4.24 1.75
C SER A 24 -12.68 2.77 2.13
N LEU A 25 -12.27 2.46 3.35
CA LEU A 25 -12.37 1.15 3.98
C LEU A 25 -13.45 1.10 5.09
N ALA A 26 -14.24 2.18 5.22
CA ALA A 26 -15.34 2.25 6.17
C ALA A 26 -16.29 1.04 6.05
N GLY A 27 -16.65 0.46 7.20
CA GLY A 27 -17.48 -0.75 7.28
C GLY A 27 -16.71 -2.07 7.23
N ASN A 28 -15.38 -2.05 7.11
CA ASN A 28 -14.58 -3.27 7.21
C ASN A 28 -14.22 -3.57 8.67
N GLU A 29 -14.74 -4.67 9.20
CA GLU A 29 -14.56 -5.08 10.60
C GLU A 29 -13.14 -5.59 10.92
N LYS A 30 -12.32 -5.87 9.91
CA LYS A 30 -10.96 -6.39 10.06
C LYS A 30 -9.88 -5.31 10.03
N LEU A 31 -10.27 -4.03 10.07
CA LEU A 31 -9.28 -2.96 10.09
C LEU A 31 -8.44 -3.00 11.36
N PRO A 32 -7.11 -2.87 11.25
CA PRO A 32 -6.22 -2.86 12.43
C PRO A 32 -6.46 -1.60 13.30
N TYR A 33 -6.99 -0.53 12.68
CA TYR A 33 -7.28 0.74 13.33
C TYR A 33 -8.71 1.16 12.98
N PRO A 34 -9.72 0.87 13.83
CA PRO A 34 -11.12 1.14 13.53
C PRO A 34 -11.45 2.61 13.21
N ALA A 35 -10.64 3.55 13.72
CA ALA A 35 -10.80 4.98 13.45
C ALA A 35 -10.20 5.42 12.10
N LEU A 36 -9.26 4.66 11.53
CA LEU A 36 -8.54 5.01 10.30
C LEU A 36 -9.18 4.29 9.11
N THR A 37 -10.31 4.82 8.68
CA THR A 37 -11.19 4.18 7.70
C THR A 37 -10.85 4.49 6.25
N GLN A 38 -9.74 5.17 5.99
CA GLN A 38 -9.32 5.57 4.65
C GLN A 38 -7.92 5.05 4.38
N ALA A 39 -7.60 4.78 3.12
CA ALA A 39 -6.31 4.23 2.72
C ALA A 39 -5.66 5.07 1.63
N VAL A 40 -4.35 5.26 1.76
CA VAL A 40 -3.44 5.64 0.67
C VAL A 40 -2.63 4.40 0.35
N SER A 41 -2.91 3.77 -0.78
CA SER A 41 -2.18 2.60 -1.26
C SER A 41 -1.28 2.98 -2.41
N TYR A 42 -0.13 2.33 -2.51
CA TYR A 42 0.84 2.56 -3.58
C TYR A 42 1.60 1.28 -3.91
N ALA A 43 2.21 1.25 -5.09
CA ALA A 43 2.99 0.11 -5.56
C ALA A 43 4.42 0.53 -5.91
N VAL A 44 5.39 -0.31 -5.61
CA VAL A 44 6.80 -0.20 -6.02
C VAL A 44 7.13 -1.38 -6.92
N ARG A 45 7.68 -1.11 -8.10
CA ARG A 45 8.10 -2.16 -9.04
C ARG A 45 9.31 -2.93 -8.49
N LEU A 46 9.31 -4.25 -8.64
CA LEU A 46 10.52 -5.04 -8.45
C LEU A 46 11.48 -4.76 -9.62
N GLU A 47 12.77 -4.63 -9.32
CA GLU A 47 13.76 -4.62 -10.40
C GLU A 47 13.84 -5.99 -11.09
N PRO A 48 14.05 -6.03 -12.42
CA PRO A 48 14.18 -7.29 -13.13
C PRO A 48 15.30 -8.15 -12.54
N ALA A 49 14.95 -9.34 -12.08
CA ALA A 49 15.91 -10.34 -11.65
C ALA A 49 16.45 -11.10 -12.86
N ASP A 50 17.71 -11.53 -12.80
CA ASP A 50 18.39 -12.35 -13.82
C ASP A 50 17.93 -13.82 -13.85
N GLY A 51 16.76 -14.12 -13.26
CA GLY A 51 16.24 -15.48 -13.08
C GLY A 51 16.78 -16.22 -11.85
N SER A 52 17.78 -15.68 -11.14
CA SER A 52 18.26 -16.24 -9.88
C SER A 52 17.28 -15.98 -8.74
N VAL A 53 17.05 -16.98 -7.89
CA VAL A 53 16.26 -16.83 -6.66
C VAL A 53 16.83 -15.74 -5.74
N TRP A 54 18.15 -15.56 -5.74
CA TRP A 54 18.82 -14.55 -4.93
C TRP A 54 18.64 -13.14 -5.48
N ALA A 55 18.67 -12.99 -6.80
CA ALA A 55 18.39 -11.70 -7.44
C ALA A 55 16.92 -11.30 -7.23
N TYR A 56 16.00 -12.25 -7.33
CA TYR A 56 14.60 -12.02 -7.00
C TYR A 56 14.42 -11.64 -5.52
N ALA A 57 15.00 -12.40 -4.59
CA ALA A 57 14.92 -12.13 -3.17
C ALA A 57 15.46 -10.72 -2.85
N ARG A 58 16.59 -10.35 -3.44
CA ARG A 58 17.16 -9.01 -3.30
C ARG A 58 16.20 -7.93 -3.82
N ALA A 59 15.70 -8.05 -5.05
CA ALA A 59 14.76 -7.09 -5.63
C ALA A 59 13.48 -6.97 -4.79
N TYR A 60 13.02 -8.08 -4.21
CA TYR A 60 11.86 -8.12 -3.33
C TYR A 60 12.10 -7.35 -2.02
N PHE A 61 13.25 -7.58 -1.36
CA PHE A 61 13.60 -6.87 -0.13
C PHE A 61 13.87 -5.38 -0.37
N GLU A 62 14.60 -5.03 -1.43
CA GLU A 62 14.85 -3.63 -1.81
C GLU A 62 13.55 -2.88 -2.11
N ALA A 63 12.60 -3.52 -2.82
CA ALA A 63 11.26 -2.95 -3.02
C ALA A 63 10.47 -2.84 -1.71
N GLY A 64 10.65 -3.78 -0.77
CA GLY A 64 10.07 -3.73 0.57
C GLY A 64 10.58 -2.55 1.39
N ASP A 65 11.90 -2.35 1.45
CA ASP A 65 12.52 -1.22 2.13
C ASP A 65 12.03 0.12 1.56
N LYS A 66 11.88 0.18 0.23
CA LYS A 66 11.32 1.35 -0.45
C LYS A 66 9.85 1.57 -0.09
N VAL A 67 9.05 0.51 0.05
CA VAL A 67 7.67 0.61 0.54
C VAL A 67 7.64 1.20 1.95
N GLU A 68 8.47 0.71 2.87
CA GLU A 68 8.56 1.25 4.25
C GLU A 68 8.96 2.74 4.23
N LEU A 69 9.93 3.13 3.40
CA LEU A 69 10.33 4.53 3.25
C LEU A 69 9.18 5.40 2.72
N LEU A 70 8.43 4.93 1.72
CA LEU A 70 7.27 5.66 1.18
C LEU A 70 6.16 5.81 2.22
N ALA A 71 5.97 4.83 3.11
CA ALA A 71 5.02 4.96 4.21
C ALA A 71 5.36 6.14 5.12
N GLU A 72 6.64 6.32 5.47
CA GLU A 72 7.07 7.45 6.29
C GLU A 72 6.84 8.80 5.59
N HIS A 73 7.02 8.86 4.26
CA HIS A 73 6.68 10.07 3.49
C HIS A 73 5.18 10.38 3.54
N VAL A 74 4.33 9.36 3.41
CA VAL A 74 2.87 9.52 3.50
C VAL A 74 2.46 9.95 4.91
N LYS A 75 2.96 9.29 5.96
CA LYS A 75 2.71 9.65 7.36
C LYS A 75 3.13 11.09 7.66
N ALA A 76 4.32 11.49 7.20
CA ALA A 76 4.80 12.87 7.36
C ALA A 76 3.91 13.89 6.62
N CYS A 77 3.45 13.57 5.41
CA CYS A 77 2.54 14.41 4.66
C CYS A 77 1.18 14.53 5.39
N LEU A 78 0.55 13.42 5.75
CA LEU A 78 -0.72 13.40 6.50
C LEU A 78 -0.64 14.23 7.79
N ARG A 79 0.42 14.03 8.58
CA ARG A 79 0.65 14.76 9.83
C ARG A 79 0.75 16.27 9.62
N ARG A 80 1.42 16.72 8.54
CA ARG A 80 1.49 18.15 8.19
C ARG A 80 0.12 18.77 7.91
N TYR A 81 -0.83 17.97 7.45
CA TYR A 81 -2.22 18.37 7.21
C TYR A 81 -3.15 18.10 8.40
N GLY A 82 -2.62 17.64 9.54
CA GLY A 82 -3.38 17.39 10.77
C GLY A 82 -4.11 16.05 10.81
N PHE A 83 -3.78 15.11 9.93
CA PHE A 83 -4.37 13.77 9.87
C PHE A 83 -3.47 12.71 10.51
N ALA A 84 -4.08 11.68 11.07
CA ALA A 84 -3.38 10.49 11.52
C ALA A 84 -3.00 9.60 10.33
N GLY A 85 -1.91 8.83 10.47
CA GLY A 85 -1.45 7.91 9.44
C GLY A 85 -0.71 6.76 10.06
N GLU A 86 -1.16 5.53 9.83
CA GLU A 86 -0.48 4.33 10.32
C GLU A 86 -0.40 3.23 9.27
N VAL A 87 0.63 2.38 9.38
CA VAL A 87 0.81 1.18 8.56
C VAL A 87 0.26 -0.03 9.29
N MET A 88 -0.04 -1.09 8.55
CA MET A 88 -0.38 -2.39 9.14
C MET A 88 0.73 -2.83 10.11
N PRO A 89 0.41 -3.27 11.34
CA PRO A 89 1.40 -3.92 12.19
C PRO A 89 2.07 -5.09 11.46
N LYS A 90 3.37 -5.28 11.69
CA LYS A 90 4.10 -6.38 11.04
C LYS A 90 3.38 -7.70 11.34
N ALA A 91 3.25 -8.52 10.29
CA ALA A 91 2.67 -9.86 10.42
C ALA A 91 3.31 -10.58 11.61
N TYR A 92 2.48 -11.18 12.45
CA TYR A 92 2.95 -11.97 13.59
C TYR A 92 2.56 -13.44 13.38
N MET A 93 3.22 -14.32 14.11
CA MET A 93 2.90 -15.74 14.09
C MET A 93 1.91 -16.05 15.20
N ASP A 94 0.78 -16.66 14.86
CA ASP A 94 -0.09 -17.37 15.80
C ASP A 94 0.15 -18.87 15.65
N GLY A 95 1.03 -19.40 16.50
CA GLY A 95 1.62 -20.74 16.31
C GLY A 95 2.40 -20.83 14.99
N GLU A 96 1.94 -21.68 14.07
CA GLU A 96 2.52 -21.83 12.72
C GLU A 96 1.79 -21.00 11.65
N THR A 97 0.73 -20.27 12.02
CA THR A 97 -0.06 -19.49 11.07
C THR A 97 0.42 -18.04 11.06
N PRO A 98 0.89 -17.50 9.93
CA PRO A 98 1.15 -16.08 9.81
C PRO A 98 -0.19 -15.33 9.81
N VAL A 99 -0.35 -14.41 10.76
CA VAL A 99 -1.53 -13.58 10.90
C VAL A 99 -1.23 -12.15 10.42
N THR A 100 -2.09 -11.66 9.54
CA THR A 100 -2.20 -10.25 9.16
C THR A 100 -3.67 -9.95 9.00
N GLU A 101 -4.19 -9.06 9.85
CA GLU A 101 -5.63 -8.80 9.93
C GLU A 101 -6.17 -8.17 8.63
N PHE A 102 -5.36 -7.33 7.98
CA PHE A 102 -5.74 -6.63 6.75
C PHE A 102 -4.55 -6.40 5.79
N PRO A 103 -4.20 -7.38 4.94
CA PRO A 103 -3.03 -7.29 4.06
C PRO A 103 -3.08 -6.04 3.17
N ASP A 104 -1.92 -5.43 2.88
CA ASP A 104 -1.80 -4.26 2.00
C ASP A 104 -2.50 -4.46 0.64
N GLN A 105 -2.47 -5.70 0.14
CA GLN A 105 -3.12 -6.08 -1.10
C GLN A 105 -4.65 -5.89 -1.06
N THR A 106 -5.29 -6.06 0.11
CA THR A 106 -6.73 -5.84 0.27
C THR A 106 -7.07 -4.35 0.16
N ALA A 107 -6.25 -3.47 0.75
CA ALA A 107 -6.40 -2.02 0.58
C ALA A 107 -6.11 -1.59 -0.86
N ALA A 108 -5.04 -2.13 -1.46
CA ALA A 108 -4.65 -1.86 -2.84
C ALA A 108 -5.75 -2.27 -3.83
N ALA A 109 -6.43 -3.39 -3.59
CA ALA A 109 -7.57 -3.82 -4.39
C ALA A 109 -8.76 -2.86 -4.24
N ALA A 110 -9.10 -2.46 -3.01
CA ALA A 110 -10.14 -1.46 -2.77
C ALA A 110 -9.82 -0.10 -3.43
N ALA A 111 -8.54 0.22 -3.60
CA ALA A 111 -8.04 1.42 -4.28
C ALA A 111 -7.92 1.27 -5.80
N GLY A 112 -8.28 0.11 -6.37
CA GLY A 112 -8.21 -0.18 -7.80
C GLY A 112 -6.78 -0.40 -8.34
N LEU A 113 -5.81 -0.67 -7.46
CA LEU A 113 -4.41 -0.88 -7.84
C LEU A 113 -4.05 -2.36 -8.04
N ALA A 114 -4.89 -3.26 -7.54
CA ALA A 114 -4.66 -4.69 -7.58
C ALA A 114 -5.95 -5.45 -7.87
N GLU A 115 -5.85 -6.50 -8.65
CA GLU A 115 -6.91 -7.47 -8.89
C GLU A 115 -6.41 -8.88 -8.63
N ARG A 116 -7.32 -9.80 -8.32
CA ARG A 116 -6.96 -11.21 -8.16
C ARG A 116 -7.09 -11.90 -9.51
N ASN A 117 -6.02 -12.51 -9.98
CA ASN A 117 -6.02 -13.27 -11.24
C ASN A 117 -6.63 -14.68 -11.05
N GLY A 118 -6.73 -15.45 -12.14
CA GLY A 118 -7.28 -16.81 -12.14
C GLY A 118 -6.52 -17.81 -11.24
N ASP A 119 -5.26 -17.53 -10.92
CA ASP A 119 -4.40 -18.34 -10.05
C ASP A 119 -4.46 -17.89 -8.58
N GLY A 120 -5.30 -16.90 -8.25
CA GLY A 120 -5.44 -16.37 -6.89
C GLY A 120 -4.33 -15.39 -6.47
N LEU A 121 -3.43 -15.01 -7.37
CA LEU A 121 -2.38 -14.02 -7.14
C LEU A 121 -2.94 -12.61 -7.31
N MET A 122 -2.46 -11.69 -6.48
CA MET A 122 -2.76 -10.26 -6.60
C MET A 122 -1.83 -9.63 -7.64
N THR A 123 -2.41 -9.02 -8.67
CA THR A 123 -1.70 -8.42 -9.81
C THR A 123 -2.06 -6.95 -9.95
N ALA A 124 -1.08 -6.12 -10.28
CA ALA A 124 -1.32 -4.73 -10.69
C ALA A 124 -1.57 -4.66 -12.22
N PRO A 125 -2.50 -3.81 -12.70
CA PRO A 125 -2.61 -3.47 -14.12
C PRO A 125 -1.25 -2.98 -14.63
N GLU A 126 -0.80 -3.47 -15.78
CA GLU A 126 0.52 -3.18 -16.40
C GLU A 126 1.75 -3.85 -15.76
N PHE A 127 1.77 -4.09 -14.45
CA PHE A 127 2.96 -4.63 -13.77
C PHE A 127 2.83 -6.11 -13.36
N GLY A 128 1.63 -6.69 -13.44
CA GLY A 128 1.38 -8.07 -13.03
C GLY A 128 1.75 -8.29 -11.56
N VAL A 129 2.48 -9.38 -11.28
CA VAL A 129 2.96 -9.71 -9.93
C VAL A 129 4.26 -8.99 -9.54
N ASN A 130 4.84 -8.18 -10.44
CA ASN A 130 6.17 -7.58 -10.25
C ASN A 130 6.13 -6.26 -9.47
N VAL A 131 5.29 -6.20 -8.43
CA VAL A 131 5.20 -5.06 -7.53
C VAL A 131 5.10 -5.48 -6.06
N ARG A 132 5.58 -4.62 -5.17
CA ARG A 132 5.26 -4.61 -3.74
C ARG A 132 4.23 -3.52 -3.49
N PHE A 133 3.19 -3.85 -2.72
CA PHE A 133 2.20 -2.86 -2.28
C PHE A 133 2.54 -2.36 -0.89
N GLY A 134 2.22 -1.10 -0.63
CA GLY A 134 2.20 -0.51 0.71
C GLY A 134 0.94 0.31 0.90
N THR A 135 0.48 0.37 2.15
CA THR A 135 -0.72 1.13 2.54
C THR A 135 -0.47 1.91 3.82
N VAL A 136 -0.93 3.16 3.82
CA VAL A 136 -1.11 3.93 5.06
C VAL A 136 -2.61 4.16 5.28
N PHE A 137 -3.09 3.70 6.43
CA PHE A 137 -4.44 3.94 6.93
C PHE A 137 -4.50 5.34 7.55
N THR A 138 -5.58 6.07 7.31
CA THR A 138 -5.73 7.45 7.77
C THR A 138 -7.20 7.79 8.06
N ASP A 139 -7.39 8.86 8.81
CA ASP A 139 -8.66 9.55 9.02
C ASP A 139 -8.92 10.66 7.98
N ALA A 140 -7.95 10.93 7.09
CA ALA A 140 -8.12 11.82 5.95
C ALA A 140 -9.17 11.26 4.98
N THR A 141 -10.31 11.93 4.85
CA THR A 141 -11.37 11.49 3.95
C THR A 141 -10.94 11.62 2.48
N TRP A 142 -11.30 10.66 1.63
CA TRP A 142 -11.26 10.84 0.19
C TRP A 142 -12.70 10.98 -0.26
N LYS A 143 -13.16 12.21 -0.55
CA LYS A 143 -14.49 12.38 -1.14
C LYS A 143 -14.57 11.47 -2.36
N LYS A 144 -15.61 10.63 -2.46
CA LYS A 144 -16.05 10.14 -3.77
C LYS A 144 -16.26 11.40 -4.59
N THR A 145 -15.48 11.56 -5.66
CA THR A 145 -15.90 12.44 -6.73
C THR A 145 -17.24 11.86 -7.18
N GLU A 146 -18.33 12.57 -6.89
CA GLU A 146 -19.62 12.32 -7.54
C GLU A 146 -19.47 12.51 -9.06
#